data_AF-A0A813FB65-F1
#
_entry.id   AF-A0A813FB65-F1
#
_cell.length_a   1.000
_cell.length_b   1.000
_cell.length_c   1.000
_cell.angle_alpha   90.00
_cell.angle_beta   90.00
_cell.angle_gamma   90.00
#
_symmetry.space_group_name_H-M   'P 1'
#
loop_
_entity.id
_entity.type
_entity.pdbx_description
1 polymer ?
#
loop_
_entity_poly.entity_id
_entity_poly.type
_entity_poly.pdbx_seq_one_letter_code
_entity_poly.pdbx_strand_id
1 'polypeptide(L)'
;DQKRSLTECQRVLEEVVVPALRKVHGLLSVQRVVCGESKDFKVICKMSLDAFEDWATLGFFPEEKVVEAFYAIDGISKIECQTYTLEPVFGPGK
;
A
#
# COMPACT_ATOMS: atom_id res chain seq x y z
N ASP A 1 12.09 15.75 9.01
CA ASP A 1 13.30 15.15 8.38
C ASP A 1 12.84 13.98 7.51
N GLN A 2 13.17 14.00 6.21
CA GLN A 2 12.69 13.00 5.24
C GLN A 2 13.15 11.57 5.54
N LYS A 3 14.30 11.40 6.20
CA LYS A 3 14.76 10.07 6.61
C LYS A 3 13.90 9.52 7.76
N ARG A 4 13.45 10.40 8.65
CA ARG A 4 12.61 10.04 9.79
C ARG A 4 11.20 9.64 9.33
N SER A 5 10.57 10.41 8.46
CA SER A 5 9.23 10.07 7.93
C SER A 5 9.24 8.74 7.20
N LEU A 6 10.27 8.43 6.40
CA LEU A 6 10.42 7.14 5.75
C LEU A 6 10.49 5.97 6.75
N THR A 7 11.27 6.11 7.82
CA THR A 7 11.37 5.09 8.88
C THR A 7 10.02 4.89 9.59
N GLU A 8 9.27 5.95 9.87
CA GLU A 8 7.94 5.82 10.48
C GLU A 8 6.93 5.17 9.52
N CYS A 9 6.94 5.50 8.22
CA CYS A 9 6.12 4.82 7.22
C CYS A 9 6.46 3.32 7.15
N GLN A 10 7.75 2.99 7.21
CA GLN A 10 8.21 1.61 7.25
C GLN A 10 7.71 0.88 8.50
N ARG A 11 7.72 1.54 9.66
CA ARG A 11 7.18 0.98 10.90
C ARG A 11 5.68 0.70 10.80
N VAL A 12 4.89 1.62 10.24
CA VAL A 12 3.45 1.41 10.02
C VAL A 12 3.20 0.25 9.05
N LEU A 13 4.01 0.11 7.99
CA LEU A 13 3.93 -1.05 7.09
C LEU A 13 4.14 -2.37 7.85
N GLU A 14 5.14 -2.44 8.73
CA GLU A 14 5.49 -3.65 9.47
C GLU A 14 4.50 -3.98 10.60
N GLU A 15 4.03 -2.96 11.33
CA GLU A 15 3.21 -3.14 12.53
C GLU A 15 1.69 -3.18 12.22
N VAL A 16 1.23 -2.50 11.17
CA VAL A 16 -0.19 -2.36 10.85
C VAL A 16 -0.55 -3.13 9.58
N VAL A 17 0.12 -2.80 8.47
CA VAL A 17 -0.25 -3.32 7.15
C VAL A 17 0.01 -4.83 7.07
N VAL A 18 1.24 -5.28 7.35
CA VAL A 18 1.62 -6.69 7.20
C VAL A 18 0.75 -7.62 8.06
N PRO A 19 0.51 -7.35 9.36
CA PRO A 19 -0.34 -8.22 10.18
C PRO A 19 -1.81 -8.25 9.74
N ALA A 20 -2.35 -7.11 9.28
CA ALA A 20 -3.72 -7.02 8.81
C ALA A 20 -3.91 -7.78 7.49
N LEU A 21 -3.00 -7.59 6.53
CA LEU A 21 -3.08 -8.19 5.20
C LEU A 21 -2.94 -9.72 5.21
N ARG A 22 -2.29 -10.31 6.22
CA ARG A 22 -2.22 -11.78 6.39
C ARG A 22 -3.58 -12.46 6.50
N LYS A 23 -4.63 -11.71 6.86
CA LYS A 23 -5.99 -12.21 7.02
C LYS A 23 -6.89 -11.89 5.82
N VAL A 24 -6.38 -11.15 4.84
CA VAL A 24 -7.14 -10.74 3.65
C VAL A 24 -7.16 -11.91 2.66
N HIS A 25 -8.37 -12.39 2.36
CA HIS A 25 -8.58 -13.44 1.36
C HIS A 25 -8.18 -12.94 -0.05
N GLY A 26 -7.67 -13.85 -0.88
CA GLY A 26 -7.36 -13.57 -2.29
C GLY A 26 -6.26 -12.54 -2.56
N LEU A 27 -5.51 -12.10 -1.54
CA LEU A 27 -4.32 -11.27 -1.70
C LEU A 27 -3.23 -12.04 -2.45
N LEU A 28 -2.84 -11.55 -3.62
CA LEU A 28 -1.84 -12.16 -4.51
C LEU A 28 -0.43 -11.61 -4.27
N SER A 29 -0.31 -10.31 -4.01
CA SER A 29 0.97 -9.70 -3.68
C SER A 29 0.82 -8.37 -2.97
N VAL A 30 1.86 -8.00 -2.21
CA VAL A 30 2.03 -6.68 -1.60
C VAL A 30 3.38 -6.14 -2.05
N GLN A 31 3.39 -4.94 -2.62
CA GLN A 31 4.61 -4.28 -3.06
C GLN A 31 4.77 -2.95 -2.33
N ARG A 32 5.97 -2.70 -1.85
CA ARG A 32 6.36 -1.39 -1.32
C ARG A 32 7.22 -0.69 -2.35
N VAL A 33 6.80 0.50 -2.78
CA VAL A 33 7.56 1.35 -3.68
C VAL A 33 8.04 2.58 -2.93
N VAL A 34 9.33 2.90 -3.08
CA VAL A 34 9.92 4.16 -2.61
C VAL A 34 10.53 4.86 -3.81
N CYS A 35 9.96 6.00 -4.19
CA CYS A 35 10.49 6.79 -5.30
C CYS A 35 11.58 7.74 -4.80
N GLY A 36 12.80 7.64 -5.33
CA GLY A 36 13.90 8.52 -4.92
C GLY A 36 13.70 9.99 -5.31
N GLU A 37 12.91 10.24 -6.36
CA GLU A 37 12.70 11.58 -6.92
C GLU A 37 11.48 12.26 -6.30
N SER A 38 10.28 11.64 -6.41
CA SER A 38 9.05 12.18 -5.83
C SER A 38 8.95 11.97 -4.33
N LYS A 39 9.78 11.08 -3.76
CA LYS A 39 9.78 10.70 -2.32
C LYS A 39 8.49 10.03 -1.87
N ASP A 40 7.72 9.50 -2.83
CA ASP A 40 6.52 8.74 -2.54
C ASP A 40 6.87 7.42 -1.85
N PHE A 41 6.12 7.10 -0.81
CA PHE A 41 6.05 5.78 -0.21
C PHE A 41 4.70 5.16 -0.56
N LYS A 42 4.70 4.08 -1.35
CA LYS A 42 3.47 3.42 -1.81
C LYS A 42 3.41 2.00 -1.29
N VAL A 43 2.24 1.60 -0.83
CA VAL A 43 1.91 0.20 -0.52
C VAL A 43 0.85 -0.23 -1.53
N ILE A 44 1.21 -1.19 -2.38
CA ILE A 44 0.36 -1.67 -3.47
C ILE A 44 -0.08 -3.09 -3.12
N CYS A 45 -1.38 -3.30 -2.97
CA CYS A 45 -1.97 -4.62 -2.74
C CYS A 45 -2.63 -5.10 -4.03
N LYS A 46 -2.23 -6.28 -4.52
CA LYS A 46 -2.85 -6.94 -5.67
C LYS A 46 -3.65 -8.13 -5.16
N MET A 47 -4.86 -8.31 -5.67
CA MET A 47 -5.74 -9.44 -5.35
C MET A 47 -6.43 -10.01 -6.58
N SER A 48 -7.05 -11.17 -6.43
CA SER A 48 -7.97 -11.72 -7.43
C SER A 48 -9.23 -10.85 -7.55
N LEU A 49 -9.90 -10.94 -8.70
CA LEU A 49 -11.11 -10.16 -8.95
C LEU A 49 -12.23 -10.50 -7.95
N ASP A 50 -12.45 -11.79 -7.69
CA ASP A 50 -13.50 -12.24 -6.76
C ASP A 50 -13.27 -11.72 -5.33
N ALA A 51 -12.01 -11.68 -4.87
CA ALA A 51 -11.67 -11.19 -3.54
C ALA A 51 -11.67 -9.66 -3.43
N PHE A 52 -11.59 -8.94 -4.55
CA PHE A 52 -11.61 -7.48 -4.55
C PHE A 52 -12.95 -6.94 -4.07
N GLU A 53 -14.06 -7.50 -4.57
CA GLU A 53 -15.40 -7.11 -4.15
C GLU A 53 -15.61 -7.38 -2.65
N ASP A 54 -15.21 -8.56 -2.17
CA ASP A 54 -15.24 -8.89 -0.74
C ASP A 54 -14.44 -7.88 0.08
N TRP A 55 -13.25 -7.49 -0.38
CA TRP A 55 -12.41 -6.50 0.31
C TRP A 55 -13.01 -5.09 0.30
N ALA A 56 -13.67 -4.70 -0.79
CA ALA A 56 -14.38 -3.43 -0.90
C ALA A 56 -15.54 -3.35 0.10
N THR A 57 -16.28 -4.45 0.33
CA THR A 57 -17.34 -4.46 1.38
C THR A 57 -16.80 -4.24 2.80
N LEU A 58 -15.52 -4.54 3.02
CA LEU A 58 -14.81 -4.30 4.28
C LEU A 58 -14.15 -2.91 4.34
N GLY A 59 -14.45 -2.02 3.38
CA GLY A 59 -13.83 -0.70 3.29
C GLY A 59 -12.33 -0.74 3.05
N PHE A 60 -11.85 -1.73 2.29
CA PHE A 60 -10.42 -1.93 1.99
C PHE A 60 -9.53 -2.08 3.23
N PHE A 61 -10.05 -2.64 4.33
CA PHE A 61 -9.29 -2.82 5.57
C PHE A 61 -7.91 -3.48 5.32
N PRO A 62 -6.78 -2.86 5.74
CA PRO A 62 -6.64 -1.83 6.77
C PRO A 62 -6.47 -0.38 6.26
N GLU A 63 -6.85 -0.05 5.01
CA GLU A 63 -6.55 1.23 4.36
C GLU A 63 -6.79 2.46 5.25
N GLU A 64 -7.97 2.59 5.84
CA GLU A 64 -8.31 3.71 6.73
C GLU A 64 -7.32 3.85 7.90
N LYS A 65 -6.95 2.75 8.56
CA LYS A 65 -5.97 2.76 9.66
C LYS A 65 -4.58 3.19 9.22
N VAL A 66 -4.20 2.83 7.99
CA VAL A 66 -2.91 3.20 7.42
C VAL A 66 -2.91 4.69 7.10
N VAL A 67 -4.00 5.20 6.53
CA VAL A 67 -4.20 6.63 6.23
C VAL A 67 -4.12 7.44 7.52
N GLU A 68 -4.82 7.04 8.57
CA GLU A 68 -4.75 7.68 9.89
C GLU A 68 -3.33 7.68 10.47
N ALA A 69 -2.64 6.52 10.43
CA ALA A 69 -1.29 6.39 10.93
C ALA A 69 -0.29 7.26 10.13
N PHE A 70 -0.47 7.37 8.81
CA PHE A 70 0.36 8.23 7.96
C PHE A 70 0.08 9.72 8.22
N TYR A 71 -1.17 10.13 8.41
CA TYR A 71 -1.49 11.53 8.74
C TYR A 71 -0.81 12.01 10.04
N ALA A 72 -0.52 11.10 10.97
CA ALA A 72 0.18 11.42 12.21
C ALA A 72 1.71 11.57 12.05
N ILE A 73 2.29 11.20 10.89
CA ILE A 73 3.74 11.26 10.66
C ILE A 73 4.13 12.66 10.16
N ASP A 74 4.93 13.35 10.95
CA ASP A 74 5.54 14.61 10.53
C ASP A 74 6.41 14.42 9.27
N GLY A 75 6.18 15.26 8.27
CA GLY A 75 6.86 15.20 6.96
C GLY A 75 6.06 14.53 5.84
N ILE A 76 4.87 13.98 6.11
CA ILE A 76 3.94 13.58 5.06
C ILE A 76 3.15 14.80 4.57
N SER A 77 3.19 15.04 3.26
CA SER A 77 2.55 16.20 2.62
C SER A 77 1.20 15.89 2.00
N LYS A 78 0.99 14.67 1.51
CA LYS A 78 -0.23 14.21 0.86
C LYS A 78 -0.36 12.70 1.03
N ILE A 79 -1.59 12.23 1.18
CA ILE A 79 -1.95 10.81 1.14
C ILE A 79 -3.01 10.63 0.04
N GLU A 80 -2.90 9.56 -0.73
CA GLU A 80 -3.81 9.26 -1.82
C GLU A 80 -4.06 7.75 -1.88
N CYS A 81 -5.34 7.38 -1.94
CA CYS A 81 -5.82 6.01 -2.10
C CYS A 81 -6.35 5.85 -3.52
N GLN A 82 -5.92 4.81 -4.23
CA GLN A 82 -6.27 4.61 -5.64
C GLN A 82 -6.53 3.13 -5.92
N THR A 83 -7.62 2.86 -6.63
CA THR A 83 -7.89 1.57 -7.25
C THR A 83 -7.49 1.63 -8.72
N TYR A 84 -6.65 0.68 -9.15
CA TYR A 84 -6.23 0.57 -10.54
C TYR A 84 -5.95 -0.89 -10.91
N THR A 85 -5.97 -1.19 -12.21
CA THR A 85 -5.64 -2.51 -12.74
C THR A 85 -4.20 -2.56 -13.23
N LEU A 86 -3.60 -3.75 -13.21
CA LEU A 86 -2.25 -4.00 -13.69
C LEU A 86 -2.30 -5.03 -14.82
N GLU A 87 -1.87 -4.65 -16.01
CA GLU A 87 -1.71 -5.54 -17.15
C GLU A 87 -0.22 -5.79 -17.40
N PRO A 88 0.25 -7.05 -17.37
CA PRO A 88 1.60 -7.38 -17.78
C PRO A 88 1.79 -7.08 -19.26
N VAL A 89 2.72 -6.18 -19.59
CA VAL A 89 3.16 -5.96 -20.98
C VAL A 89 4.46 -6.70 -21.18
N PHE A 90 4.48 -7.63 -22.13
CA PHE A 90 5.71 -8.34 -22.48
C PHE A 90 6.60 -7.43 -23.33
N GLY A 91 7.82 -7.17 -22.85
CA GLY A 91 8.87 -6.57 -23.67
C GLY A 91 9.36 -7.56 -24.74
N PRO A 92 10.21 -7.13 -25.69
CA PRO A 92 10.81 -8.00 -26.70
C PRO A 92 11.88 -8.91 -26.07
N GLY A 93 11.49 -9.70 -25.07
CA GLY A 93 12.36 -10.52 -24.25
C GLY A 93 13.35 -11.30 -25.11
N LYS A 94 14.63 -11.16 -24.76
CA LYS A 94 15.64 -12.18 -25.07
C LYS A 94 15.55 -13.27 -24.02
#